data_AF-A0A4U0UNK2-F1
#
_entry.id   AF-A0A4U0UNK2-F1
#
_cell.length_a   1.000
_cell.length_b   1.000
_cell.length_c   1.000
_cell.angle_alpha   90.00
_cell.angle_beta   90.00
_cell.angle_gamma   90.00
#
_symmetry.space_group_name_H-M   'P 1'
#
loop_
_entity.id
_entity.type
_entity.pdbx_description
1 polymer ?
#
loop_
_entity_poly.entity_id
_entity_poly.type
_entity_poly.pdbx_seq_one_letter_code
_entity_poly.pdbx_strand_id
1 'polypeptide(L)'
;MLTVFAPRGWPALNITRDQGASWERYMHLHALSEPALFYVRLLFASGDLVSMGVLQPEVSLWLRAAAIKTINEALRDPKRASSDPLILAVGRIALHESLYGDRDAANSMHRPAQQRMIQMRGGMEALDFPKLVKRLMRWADTVMSKQADTERFLEDDEKVQNFTMRQSVEVLEEWVPQQGEDLRKKMRISDILND
;
A
#
# COMPACT_ATOMS: atom_id res chain seq x y z
N MET A 1 -17.26 -9.63 16.52
CA MET A 1 -15.84 -10.01 16.65
C MET A 1 -15.03 -8.94 15.91
N LEU A 2 -14.15 -8.20 16.58
CA LEU A 2 -13.30 -7.19 15.94
C LEU A 2 -12.29 -7.90 15.04
N THR A 3 -12.55 -7.93 13.73
CA THR A 3 -11.68 -8.53 12.72
C THR A 3 -10.57 -7.54 12.38
N VAL A 4 -9.31 -7.91 12.64
CA VAL A 4 -8.14 -7.11 12.27
C VAL A 4 -8.05 -7.02 10.73
N PHE A 5 -7.75 -5.83 10.19
CA PHE A 5 -7.84 -5.51 8.76
C PHE A 5 -6.83 -6.27 7.87
N ALA A 6 -5.54 -6.27 8.25
CA ALA A 6 -4.48 -6.92 7.49
C ALA A 6 -4.61 -8.46 7.31
N PRO A 7 -5.06 -9.25 8.31
CA PRO A 7 -5.14 -10.70 8.16
C PRO A 7 -6.16 -11.23 7.14
N ARG A 8 -7.04 -10.40 6.56
CA ARG A 8 -7.97 -10.88 5.51
C ARG A 8 -7.25 -11.21 4.20
N GLY A 9 -6.31 -10.35 3.78
CA GLY A 9 -5.56 -10.58 2.54
C GLY A 9 -4.36 -11.51 2.68
N TRP A 10 -3.92 -11.84 3.90
CA TRP A 10 -2.74 -12.69 4.11
C TRP A 10 -2.89 -14.11 3.55
N PRO A 11 -4.02 -14.82 3.74
CA PRO A 11 -4.23 -16.14 3.17
C PRO A 11 -4.08 -16.15 1.64
N ALA A 12 -4.75 -15.22 0.94
CA ALA A 12 -4.67 -15.12 -0.52
C ALA A 12 -3.24 -14.82 -1.01
N LEU A 13 -2.48 -14.05 -0.23
CA LEU A 13 -1.06 -13.77 -0.52
C LEU A 13 -0.09 -14.86 -0.04
N ASN A 14 -0.57 -15.98 0.50
CA ASN A 14 0.26 -17.02 1.12
C ASN A 14 1.23 -16.46 2.21
N ILE A 15 0.78 -15.45 2.94
CA ILE A 15 1.51 -14.87 4.08
C ILE A 15 1.17 -15.67 5.33
N THR A 16 2.17 -16.25 5.99
CA THR A 16 1.95 -17.01 7.23
C THR A 16 1.60 -16.08 8.39
N ARG A 17 1.01 -16.64 9.45
CA ARG A 17 0.68 -15.87 10.66
C ARG A 17 1.90 -15.16 11.27
N ASP A 18 3.04 -15.83 11.32
CA ASP A 18 4.27 -15.27 11.90
C ASP A 18 4.87 -14.17 11.01
N GLN A 19 4.80 -14.36 9.70
CA GLN A 19 5.16 -13.33 8.72
C GLN A 19 4.29 -12.08 8.86
N GLY A 20 2.96 -12.27 8.93
CA GLY A 20 2.00 -11.20 9.14
C GLY A 20 2.21 -10.47 10.47
N ALA A 21 2.43 -11.21 11.56
CA ALA A 21 2.72 -10.63 12.88
C ALA A 21 4.02 -9.82 12.88
N SER A 22 5.06 -10.31 12.19
CA SER A 22 6.34 -9.60 12.03
C SER A 22 6.16 -8.31 11.24
N TRP A 23 5.38 -8.35 10.15
CA TRP A 23 5.04 -7.16 9.38
C TRP A 23 4.24 -6.15 10.21
N GLU A 24 3.24 -6.60 10.97
CA GLU A 24 2.45 -5.72 11.85
C GLU A 24 3.32 -5.02 12.89
N ARG A 25 4.21 -5.78 13.57
CA ARG A 25 5.15 -5.20 14.53
C ARG A 25 6.05 -4.16 13.86
N TYR A 26 6.62 -4.47 12.71
CA TYR A 26 7.48 -3.55 11.96
C TYR A 26 6.74 -2.26 11.60
N MET A 27 5.55 -2.39 11.00
CA MET A 27 4.72 -1.25 10.62
C MET A 27 4.25 -0.45 11.84
N HIS A 28 4.05 -1.08 13.00
CA HIS A 28 3.55 -0.42 14.21
C HIS A 28 4.62 0.44 14.85
N LEU A 29 5.84 -0.10 15.00
CA LEU A 29 6.99 0.66 15.49
C LEU A 29 7.25 1.91 14.64
N HIS A 30 7.22 1.75 13.32
CA HIS A 30 7.41 2.87 12.40
C HIS A 30 6.27 3.89 12.47
N ALA A 31 5.02 3.44 12.61
CA ALA A 31 3.88 4.35 12.76
C ALA A 31 3.94 5.17 14.05
N LEU A 32 4.45 4.60 15.14
CA LEU A 32 4.64 5.34 16.39
C LEU A 32 5.75 6.40 16.29
N SER A 33 6.68 6.26 15.33
CA SER A 33 7.78 7.22 15.11
C SER A 33 7.47 8.33 14.10
N GLU A 34 6.45 8.18 13.25
CA GLU A 34 6.16 9.10 12.15
C GLU A 34 4.66 9.35 12.00
N PRO A 35 4.18 10.58 12.29
CA PRO A 35 2.77 10.94 12.17
C PRO A 35 2.16 10.62 10.79
N ALA A 36 2.92 10.78 9.70
CA ALA A 36 2.43 10.46 8.36
C ALA A 36 2.01 8.99 8.23
N LEU A 37 2.85 8.07 8.71
CA LEU A 37 2.53 6.65 8.65
C LEU A 37 1.39 6.29 9.62
N PHE A 38 1.35 6.91 10.79
CA PHE A 38 0.24 6.74 11.73
C PHE A 38 -1.12 7.09 11.10
N TYR A 39 -1.26 8.30 10.55
CA TYR A 39 -2.52 8.75 9.96
C TYR A 39 -2.90 7.93 8.72
N VAL A 40 -1.94 7.56 7.86
CA VAL A 40 -2.22 6.70 6.72
C VAL A 40 -2.70 5.31 7.17
N ARG A 41 -2.15 4.74 8.24
CA ARG A 41 -2.64 3.47 8.79
C ARG A 41 -4.08 3.57 9.31
N LEU A 42 -4.43 4.66 9.98
CA LEU A 42 -5.80 4.90 10.41
C LEU A 42 -6.74 5.08 9.22
N LEU A 43 -6.31 5.80 8.18
CA LEU A 43 -7.08 5.98 6.94
C LEU A 43 -7.40 4.64 6.26
N PHE A 44 -6.43 3.72 6.18
CA PHE A 44 -6.72 2.38 5.66
C PHE A 44 -7.75 1.63 6.49
N ALA A 45 -7.66 1.72 7.82
CA ALA A 45 -8.59 1.05 8.71
C ALA A 45 -10.00 1.69 8.67
N SER A 46 -10.10 2.98 8.34
CA SER A 46 -11.38 3.68 8.36
C SER A 46 -12.32 3.26 7.24
N GLY A 47 -11.81 2.81 6.08
CA GLY A 47 -12.66 2.31 4.98
C GLY A 47 -13.59 1.17 5.43
N ASP A 48 -13.03 0.19 6.12
CA ASP A 48 -13.77 -0.93 6.70
C ASP A 48 -14.75 -0.50 7.80
N LEU A 49 -14.31 0.40 8.67
CA LEU A 49 -15.15 0.87 9.77
C LEU A 49 -16.32 1.73 9.26
N VAL A 50 -16.13 2.46 8.17
CA VAL A 50 -17.20 3.18 7.47
C VAL A 50 -18.15 2.19 6.78
N SER A 51 -17.63 1.18 6.08
CA SER A 51 -18.48 0.17 5.41
C SER A 51 -19.33 -0.64 6.41
N MET A 52 -18.82 -0.87 7.61
CA MET A 52 -19.56 -1.51 8.71
C MET A 52 -20.50 -0.55 9.48
N GLY A 53 -20.55 0.74 9.12
CA GLY A 53 -21.37 1.75 9.82
C GLY A 53 -20.89 2.12 11.22
N VAL A 54 -19.64 1.79 11.58
CA VAL A 54 -19.01 2.09 12.87
C VAL A 54 -18.46 3.51 12.91
N LEU A 55 -17.93 3.99 11.78
CA LEU A 55 -17.43 5.36 11.63
C LEU A 55 -18.25 6.14 10.61
N GLN A 56 -18.39 7.44 10.84
CA GLN A 56 -18.96 8.36 9.86
C GLN A 56 -17.97 8.56 8.69
N PRO A 57 -18.44 8.63 7.42
CA PRO A 57 -17.57 8.82 6.25
C PRO A 57 -16.62 10.03 6.34
N GLU A 58 -17.04 11.09 7.03
CA GLU A 58 -16.29 12.32 7.29
C GLU A 58 -14.98 12.05 8.04
N VAL A 59 -14.93 10.99 8.85
CA VAL A 59 -13.72 10.58 9.57
C VAL A 59 -12.63 10.15 8.58
N SER A 60 -12.99 9.40 7.53
CA SER A 60 -12.03 9.01 6.47
C SER A 60 -11.51 10.25 5.71
N LEU A 61 -12.38 11.22 5.43
CA LEU A 61 -11.97 12.47 4.79
C LEU A 61 -11.00 13.28 5.65
N TRP A 62 -11.28 13.36 6.97
CA TRP A 62 -10.40 14.01 7.92
C TRP A 62 -9.06 13.29 8.06
N LEU A 63 -9.06 11.96 8.15
CA LEU A 63 -7.84 11.15 8.22
C LEU A 63 -6.96 11.33 6.97
N ARG A 64 -7.57 11.41 5.79
CA ARG A 64 -6.86 11.73 4.54
C ARG A 64 -6.20 13.10 4.61
N ALA A 65 -6.94 14.13 5.04
CA ALA A 65 -6.39 15.48 5.19
C ALA A 65 -5.23 15.53 6.20
N ALA A 66 -5.35 14.82 7.34
CA ALA A 66 -4.32 14.70 8.36
C ALA A 66 -3.07 13.97 7.84
N ALA A 67 -3.24 12.88 7.09
CA ALA A 67 -2.16 12.16 6.43
C ALA A 67 -1.40 13.06 5.44
N ILE A 68 -2.10 13.75 4.54
CA ILE A 68 -1.47 14.67 3.56
C ILE A 68 -0.74 15.80 4.27
N LYS A 69 -1.35 16.40 5.30
CA LYS A 69 -0.72 17.46 6.11
C LYS A 69 0.61 16.99 6.72
N THR A 70 0.60 15.84 7.39
CA THR A 70 1.79 15.30 8.06
C THR A 70 2.87 14.80 7.10
N ILE A 71 2.49 14.28 5.92
CA ILE A 71 3.44 14.01 4.82
C ILE A 71 4.13 15.32 4.40
N ASN A 72 3.37 16.38 4.17
CA ASN A 72 3.93 17.68 3.77
C ASN A 72 4.81 18.31 4.86
N GLU A 73 4.52 18.08 6.14
CA GLU A 73 5.40 18.47 7.25
C GLU A 73 6.69 17.65 7.25
N ALA A 74 6.61 16.34 7.06
CA ALA A 74 7.78 15.44 7.01
C ALA A 74 8.70 15.77 5.82
N LEU A 75 8.14 16.13 4.67
CA LEU A 75 8.89 16.52 3.47
C LEU A 75 9.72 17.81 3.67
N ARG A 76 9.32 18.69 4.59
CA ARG A 76 10.04 19.93 4.91
C ARG A 76 11.21 19.72 5.89
N ASP A 77 11.27 18.55 6.52
CA ASP A 77 12.37 18.18 7.43
C ASP A 77 13.33 17.22 6.69
N PRO A 78 14.57 17.64 6.39
CA PRO A 78 15.54 16.81 5.69
C PRO A 78 15.82 15.46 6.36
N LYS A 79 15.65 15.36 7.69
CA LYS A 79 15.84 14.09 8.42
C LYS A 79 14.69 13.11 8.21
N ARG A 80 13.50 13.62 7.89
CA ARG A 80 12.27 12.83 7.72
C ARG A 80 11.90 12.60 6.26
N ALA A 81 12.28 13.52 5.38
CA ALA A 81 11.83 13.62 3.98
C ALA A 81 12.06 12.37 3.11
N SER A 82 13.01 11.50 3.47
CA SER A 82 13.23 10.19 2.84
C SER A 82 13.42 9.07 3.87
N SER A 83 12.88 9.28 5.08
CA SER A 83 12.93 8.28 6.15
C SER A 83 12.09 7.06 5.79
N ASP A 84 12.49 5.91 6.32
CA ASP A 84 11.81 4.63 6.20
C ASP A 84 10.29 4.71 6.43
N PRO A 85 9.79 5.29 7.54
CA PRO A 85 8.35 5.38 7.77
C PRO A 85 7.63 6.31 6.78
N LEU A 86 8.28 7.37 6.30
CA LEU A 86 7.69 8.27 5.32
C LEU A 86 7.56 7.61 3.93
N ILE A 87 8.57 6.84 3.51
CA ILE A 87 8.51 6.02 2.28
C ILE A 87 7.33 5.05 2.33
N LEU A 88 7.11 4.41 3.49
CA LEU A 88 5.97 3.53 3.72
C LEU A 88 4.64 4.31 3.68
N ALA A 89 4.58 5.49 4.31
CA ALA A 89 3.38 6.32 4.33
C ALA A 89 2.95 6.76 2.92
N VAL A 90 3.90 7.21 2.10
CA VAL A 90 3.64 7.71 0.73
C VAL A 90 3.19 6.58 -0.19
N GLY A 91 3.79 5.39 -0.10
CA GLY A 91 3.31 4.23 -0.87
C GLY A 91 1.93 3.76 -0.43
N ARG A 92 1.67 3.79 0.89
CA ARG A 92 0.38 3.40 1.44
C ARG A 92 -0.70 4.39 0.99
N ILE A 93 -0.51 5.70 1.12
CA ILE A 93 -1.53 6.66 0.67
C ILE A 93 -1.76 6.56 -0.85
N ALA A 94 -0.73 6.27 -1.66
CA ALA A 94 -0.91 5.97 -3.08
C ALA A 94 -1.89 4.80 -3.31
N LEU A 95 -1.68 3.69 -2.60
CA LEU A 95 -2.56 2.53 -2.69
C LEU A 95 -3.97 2.87 -2.20
N HIS A 96 -4.11 3.65 -1.12
CA HIS A 96 -5.42 4.09 -0.64
C HIS A 96 -6.15 4.91 -1.71
N GLU A 97 -5.51 5.92 -2.30
CA GLU A 97 -6.11 6.74 -3.36
C GLU A 97 -6.46 5.91 -4.60
N SER A 98 -5.63 4.92 -4.97
CA SER A 98 -5.93 4.01 -6.09
C SER A 98 -7.19 3.17 -5.85
N LEU A 99 -7.37 2.69 -4.62
CA LEU A 99 -8.48 1.81 -4.25
C LEU A 99 -9.77 2.58 -3.94
N TYR A 100 -9.69 3.66 -3.16
CA TYR A 100 -10.86 4.32 -2.55
C TYR A 100 -11.01 5.80 -2.90
N GLY A 101 -10.01 6.42 -3.52
CA GLY A 101 -9.93 7.87 -3.63
C GLY A 101 -9.62 8.37 -5.03
N ASP A 102 -8.72 9.35 -5.10
CA ASP A 102 -8.30 10.00 -6.32
C ASP A 102 -7.19 9.20 -7.02
N ARG A 103 -7.60 8.39 -8.00
CA ARG A 103 -6.67 7.59 -8.81
C ARG A 103 -5.65 8.45 -9.56
N ASP A 104 -5.98 9.68 -9.94
CA ASP A 104 -5.04 10.57 -10.61
C ASP A 104 -3.97 11.05 -9.63
N ALA A 105 -4.34 11.33 -8.38
CA ALA A 105 -3.38 11.64 -7.32
C ALA A 105 -2.43 10.47 -7.02
N ALA A 106 -2.94 9.23 -7.00
CA ALA A 106 -2.11 8.05 -6.83
C ALA A 106 -1.01 7.97 -7.90
N ASN A 107 -1.38 8.17 -9.17
CA ASN A 107 -0.51 7.94 -10.32
C ASN A 107 0.39 9.12 -10.67
N SER A 108 -0.11 10.35 -10.58
CA SER A 108 0.64 11.55 -10.97
C SER A 108 1.49 12.13 -9.84
N MET A 109 1.16 11.82 -8.58
CA MET A 109 1.83 12.40 -7.40
C MET A 109 2.45 11.36 -6.49
N HIS A 110 1.65 10.45 -5.90
CA HIS A 110 2.12 9.62 -4.79
C HIS A 110 3.09 8.51 -5.21
N ARG A 111 2.78 7.74 -6.26
CA ARG A 111 3.68 6.68 -6.78
C ARG A 111 5.02 7.26 -7.26
N PRO A 112 5.07 8.33 -8.07
CA PRO A 112 6.34 8.96 -8.45
C PRO A 112 7.12 9.53 -7.26
N ALA A 113 6.43 10.11 -6.28
CA ALA A 113 7.08 10.62 -5.07
C ALA A 113 7.75 9.49 -4.27
N GLN A 114 7.06 8.37 -4.07
CA GLN A 114 7.63 7.21 -3.38
C GLN A 114 8.87 6.69 -4.12
N GLN A 115 8.78 6.54 -5.44
CA GLN A 115 9.91 6.09 -6.26
C GLN A 115 11.13 7.00 -6.06
N ARG A 116 10.95 8.33 -6.13
CA ARG A 116 12.04 9.29 -5.92
C ARG A 116 12.68 9.15 -4.53
N MET A 117 11.88 8.99 -3.48
CA MET A 117 12.41 8.79 -2.12
C MET A 117 13.27 7.52 -2.03
N ILE A 118 12.85 6.44 -2.68
CA ILE A 118 13.60 5.17 -2.73
C ILE A 118 14.89 5.36 -3.52
N GLN A 119 14.85 6.04 -4.66
CA GLN A 119 16.05 6.31 -5.47
C GLN A 119 17.06 7.20 -4.73
N MET A 120 16.60 8.19 -3.96
CA MET A 120 17.46 8.99 -3.08
C MET A 120 18.17 8.15 -2.00
N ARG A 121 17.64 6.97 -1.68
CA ARG A 121 18.22 6.02 -0.72
C ARG A 121 19.05 4.91 -1.39
N GLY A 122 19.32 5.02 -2.71
CA GLY A 122 20.12 4.05 -3.46
C GLY A 122 19.31 2.91 -4.07
N GLY A 123 18.00 3.06 -4.20
CA GLY A 123 17.12 2.05 -4.80
C GLY A 123 16.54 1.06 -3.80
N MET A 124 15.66 0.17 -4.29
CA MET A 124 14.90 -0.76 -3.44
C MET A 124 15.80 -1.76 -2.69
N GLU A 125 16.91 -2.19 -3.31
CA GLU A 125 17.86 -3.12 -2.67
C GLU A 125 18.56 -2.47 -1.46
N ALA A 126 18.90 -1.19 -1.55
CA ALA A 126 19.62 -0.44 -0.51
C ALA A 126 18.79 -0.12 0.75
N LEU A 127 17.46 -0.25 0.70
CA LEU A 127 16.60 -0.07 1.87
C LEU A 127 16.76 -1.21 2.87
N ASP A 128 16.87 -0.91 4.16
CA ASP A 128 16.95 -1.94 5.23
C ASP A 128 15.55 -2.43 5.67
N PHE A 129 14.70 -2.72 4.69
CA PHE A 129 13.36 -3.22 4.91
C PHE A 129 13.35 -4.75 4.97
N PRO A 130 12.56 -5.36 5.87
CA PRO A 130 12.30 -6.79 5.82
C PRO A 130 11.83 -7.23 4.44
N LYS A 131 12.26 -8.42 3.98
CA LYS A 131 11.92 -8.96 2.65
C LYS A 131 10.42 -8.90 2.34
N LEU A 132 9.58 -9.24 3.33
CA LEU A 132 8.12 -9.20 3.19
C LEU A 132 7.58 -7.77 3.00
N VAL A 133 8.17 -6.76 3.65
CA VAL A 133 7.78 -5.36 3.48
C VAL A 133 8.08 -4.92 2.04
N LYS A 134 9.30 -5.19 1.53
CA LYS A 134 9.65 -4.90 0.13
C LYS A 134 8.74 -5.62 -0.86
N ARG A 135 8.41 -6.89 -0.60
CA ARG A 135 7.48 -7.68 -1.43
C ARG A 135 6.09 -7.05 -1.47
N LEU A 136 5.54 -6.63 -0.33
CA LEU A 136 4.24 -5.95 -0.26
C LEU A 136 4.25 -4.55 -0.89
N MET A 137 5.37 -3.83 -0.86
CA MET A 137 5.50 -2.56 -1.58
C MET A 137 5.42 -2.78 -3.10
N ARG A 138 6.17 -3.76 -3.63
CA ARG A 138 6.14 -4.10 -5.06
C ARG A 138 4.77 -4.62 -5.50
N TRP A 139 4.13 -5.44 -4.66
CA TRP A 139 2.75 -5.88 -4.87
C TRP A 139 1.78 -4.71 -5.05
N ALA A 140 1.82 -3.74 -4.14
CA ALA A 140 0.98 -2.56 -4.22
C ALA A 140 1.23 -1.79 -5.52
N ASP A 141 2.48 -1.63 -5.93
CA ASP A 141 2.80 -0.96 -7.20
C ASP A 141 2.33 -1.73 -8.42
N THR A 142 2.44 -3.07 -8.45
CA THR A 142 1.88 -3.92 -9.51
C THR A 142 0.36 -3.78 -9.62
N VAL A 143 -0.35 -3.80 -8.48
CA VAL A 143 -1.81 -3.61 -8.46
C VAL A 143 -2.16 -2.23 -9.03
N MET A 144 -1.53 -1.17 -8.54
CA MET A 144 -1.80 0.19 -8.99
C MET A 144 -1.45 0.39 -10.48
N SER A 145 -0.35 -0.19 -10.95
CA SER A 145 0.07 -0.08 -12.35
C SER A 145 -0.94 -0.74 -13.29
N LYS A 146 -1.42 -1.94 -12.95
CA LYS A 146 -2.45 -2.65 -13.72
C LYS A 146 -3.81 -1.94 -13.67
N GLN A 147 -4.19 -1.37 -12.53
CA GLN A 147 -5.42 -0.58 -12.42
C GLN A 147 -5.38 0.68 -13.29
N ALA A 148 -4.22 1.34 -13.37
CA ALA A 148 -4.03 2.58 -14.10
C ALA A 148 -3.60 2.40 -15.57
N ASP A 149 -3.30 1.17 -16.00
CA ASP A 149 -2.66 0.87 -17.29
C ASP A 149 -1.35 1.65 -17.49
N THR A 150 -0.52 1.67 -16.44
CA THR A 150 0.81 2.30 -16.46
C THR A 150 1.91 1.27 -16.25
N GLU A 151 3.15 1.69 -16.51
CA GLU A 151 4.31 0.95 -16.03
C GLU A 151 4.37 0.93 -14.49
N ARG A 152 5.17 0.00 -13.97
CA ARG A 152 5.53 -0.06 -12.56
C ARG A 152 6.60 0.98 -12.27
N PHE A 153 6.53 1.58 -11.09
CA PHE A 153 7.56 2.50 -10.61
C PHE A 153 8.61 1.78 -9.75
N LEU A 154 8.26 0.64 -9.14
CA LEU A 154 9.16 -0.15 -8.33
C LEU A 154 9.70 -1.34 -9.12
N GLU A 155 11.02 -1.46 -9.14
CA GLU A 155 11.72 -2.61 -9.73
C GLU A 155 11.34 -3.90 -9.02
N ASP A 156 11.14 -4.97 -9.79
CA ASP A 156 10.94 -6.30 -9.24
C ASP A 156 12.23 -6.89 -8.65
N ASP A 157 12.09 -7.98 -7.92
CA ASP A 157 13.23 -8.79 -7.50
C ASP A 157 13.26 -10.06 -8.34
N GLU A 158 14.20 -10.16 -9.28
CA GLU A 158 14.33 -11.34 -10.15
C GLU A 158 14.57 -12.63 -9.36
N LYS A 159 15.05 -12.53 -8.12
CA LYS A 159 15.37 -13.68 -7.25
C LYS A 159 14.21 -14.07 -6.34
N VAL A 160 13.20 -13.22 -6.18
CA VAL A 160 12.05 -13.47 -5.30
C VAL A 160 10.77 -13.21 -6.06
N GLN A 161 10.09 -14.29 -6.46
CA GLN A 161 8.79 -14.20 -7.13
C GLN A 161 7.81 -13.40 -6.27
N ASN A 162 7.27 -12.33 -6.85
CA ASN A 162 6.26 -11.50 -6.24
C ASN A 162 4.93 -12.27 -6.13
N PHE A 163 3.90 -11.69 -5.50
CA PHE A 163 2.58 -12.34 -5.53
C PHE A 163 2.01 -12.34 -6.95
N THR A 164 1.27 -13.39 -7.27
CA THR A 164 0.69 -13.54 -8.59
C THR A 164 -0.48 -12.58 -8.80
N MET A 165 -0.87 -12.37 -10.06
CA MET A 165 -2.01 -11.49 -10.33
C MET A 165 -3.32 -12.11 -9.87
N ARG A 166 -3.45 -13.44 -9.94
CA ARG A 166 -4.58 -14.16 -9.36
C ARG A 166 -4.71 -13.89 -7.85
N GLN A 167 -3.62 -14.06 -7.09
CA GLN A 167 -3.60 -13.77 -5.66
C GLN A 167 -4.01 -12.32 -5.36
N SER A 168 -3.54 -11.39 -6.20
CA SER A 168 -3.83 -9.97 -6.05
C SER A 168 -5.31 -9.66 -6.26
N VAL A 169 -5.96 -10.26 -7.26
CA VAL A 169 -7.41 -10.13 -7.48
C VAL A 169 -8.21 -10.71 -6.33
N GLU A 170 -7.85 -11.91 -5.85
CA GLU A 170 -8.52 -12.57 -4.73
C GLU A 170 -8.51 -11.67 -3.47
N VAL A 171 -7.38 -11.03 -3.14
CA VAL A 171 -7.31 -10.05 -2.04
C VAL A 171 -8.23 -8.85 -2.25
N LEU A 172 -8.19 -8.26 -3.45
CA LEU A 172 -8.96 -7.05 -3.73
C LEU A 172 -10.46 -7.33 -3.77
N GLU A 173 -10.89 -8.50 -4.24
CA GLU A 173 -12.31 -8.87 -4.21
C GLU A 173 -12.85 -8.98 -2.78
N GLU A 174 -12.00 -9.33 -1.81
CA GLU A 174 -12.38 -9.35 -0.39
C GLU A 174 -12.37 -7.95 0.25
N TRP A 175 -11.44 -7.08 -0.15
CA TRP A 175 -11.26 -5.76 0.49
C TRP A 175 -12.08 -4.66 -0.18
N VAL A 176 -12.12 -4.69 -1.50
CA VAL A 176 -12.69 -3.68 -2.41
C VAL A 176 -13.31 -4.37 -3.63
N PRO A 177 -14.48 -5.01 -3.46
CA PRO A 177 -15.05 -5.93 -4.46
C PRO A 177 -15.09 -5.35 -5.88
N GLN A 178 -15.56 -4.11 -6.02
CA GLN A 178 -15.66 -3.45 -7.33
C GLN A 178 -14.29 -3.27 -8.01
N GLN A 179 -13.28 -2.87 -7.24
CA GLN A 179 -11.92 -2.68 -7.73
C GLN A 179 -11.26 -4.03 -8.07
N GLY A 180 -11.58 -5.08 -7.32
CA GLY A 180 -11.18 -6.46 -7.63
C GLY A 180 -11.77 -6.95 -8.95
N GLU A 181 -13.08 -6.77 -9.16
CA GLU A 181 -13.75 -7.11 -10.41
C GLU A 181 -13.22 -6.30 -11.60
N ASP A 182 -12.99 -5.01 -11.41
CA ASP A 182 -12.45 -4.13 -12.46
C ASP A 182 -11.02 -4.55 -12.83
N LEU A 183 -10.20 -4.92 -11.84
CA LEU A 183 -8.86 -5.45 -12.10
C LEU A 183 -8.94 -6.79 -12.85
N ARG A 184 -9.84 -7.70 -12.44
CA ARG A 184 -10.06 -8.99 -13.11
C ARG A 184 -10.41 -8.80 -14.59
N LYS A 185 -11.30 -7.83 -14.92
CA LYS A 185 -11.67 -7.52 -16.31
C LYS A 185 -10.50 -7.02 -17.16
N LYS A 186 -9.49 -6.40 -16.52
CA LYS A 186 -8.29 -5.89 -17.20
C LYS A 186 -7.19 -6.94 -17.36
N MET A 187 -7.27 -8.09 -16.67
CA MET A 187 -6.28 -9.15 -16.81
C MET A 187 -6.35 -9.77 -18.21
N ARG A 188 -5.21 -9.86 -18.89
CA ARG A 188 -5.11 -10.64 -20.13
C ARG A 188 -5.13 -12.12 -19.76
N ILE A 189 -5.58 -12.98 -20.69
CA ILE A 189 -5.50 -14.44 -20.52
C ILE A 189 -4.05 -14.87 -20.22
N SER A 190 -3.05 -14.20 -20.81
CA SER A 190 -1.63 -14.42 -20.52
C SER A 190 -1.21 -14.06 -19.09
N ASP A 191 -1.87 -13.09 -18.45
CA ASP A 191 -1.61 -12.72 -17.04
C ASP A 191 -2.17 -13.77 -16.06
N ILE A 192 -3.02 -14.69 -16.53
CA ILE A 192 -3.60 -15.80 -15.75
C ILE A 192 -2.84 -17.11 -16.01
N LEU A 193 -2.37 -17.30 -17.24
CA LEU A 193 -1.71 -18.54 -17.69
C LEU A 193 -0.20 -18.58 -17.41
N ASN A 194 0.45 -17.43 -17.22
CA ASN A 194 1.88 -17.34 -16.88
C ASN A 194 2.13 -17.10 -15.37
N ASP A 195 1.11 -17.29 -14.54
CA ASP A 195 1.21 -17.34 -13.07
C ASP A 195 1.88 -18.64 -12.60
#